data_AF-A0A160FJS7-F1
#
_entry.id   AF-A0A160FJS7-F1
#
_cell.length_a   1.000
_cell.length_b   1.000
_cell.length_c   1.000
_cell.angle_alpha   90.00
_cell.angle_beta   90.00
_cell.angle_gamma   90.00
#
_symmetry.space_group_name_H-M   'P 1'
#
loop_
_entity.id
_entity.type
_entity.pdbx_description
1 polymer ?
#
loop_
_entity_poly.entity_id
_entity_poly.type
_entity_poly.pdbx_seq_one_letter_code
_entity_poly.pdbx_strand_id
1 'polypeptide(L)'
;MAVNYIGENPLGPPAQGTIVELRQTQAVIQDSATRRRWGVLYAAIIPETSSAQPHVEPTPPPRTQREEFFIGDTVGFTDKHLSERVGIIVRMNVKTASIAVNDTDGHWRVSYALLQKIVDI
;
A
#
# COMPACT_ATOMS: atom_id res chain seq x y z
N MET A 1 26.17 -1.43 -20.29
CA MET A 1 24.95 -2.07 -19.75
C MET A 1 23.79 -1.13 -20.03
N ALA A 2 22.80 -1.55 -20.83
CA ALA A 2 21.61 -0.74 -21.14
C ALA A 2 20.59 -0.88 -20.01
N VAL A 3 19.95 0.22 -19.63
CA VAL A 3 18.96 0.29 -18.55
C VAL A 3 17.85 1.30 -18.87
N ASN A 4 16.66 1.02 -18.37
CA ASN A 4 15.60 2.01 -18.22
C ASN A 4 15.84 2.85 -16.97
N TYR A 5 15.48 4.14 -17.00
CA TYR A 5 15.58 5.02 -15.84
C TYR A 5 14.54 6.15 -15.88
N ILE A 6 14.24 6.73 -14.73
CA ILE A 6 13.37 7.89 -14.62
C ILE A 6 14.18 9.16 -14.92
N GLY A 7 13.81 9.87 -15.99
CA GLY A 7 14.46 11.11 -16.42
C GLY A 7 13.97 12.36 -15.67
N GLU A 8 14.20 13.54 -16.25
CA GLU A 8 13.84 14.83 -15.64
C GLU A 8 12.34 14.98 -15.35
N ASN A 9 11.48 14.32 -16.13
CA ASN A 9 10.05 14.25 -15.86
C ASN A 9 9.71 12.92 -15.16
N PRO A 10 9.53 12.90 -13.83
CA PRO A 10 9.23 11.68 -13.08
C PRO A 10 7.85 11.09 -13.39
N LEU A 11 6.95 11.87 -14.00
CA LEU A 11 5.63 11.42 -14.46
C LEU A 11 5.64 11.00 -15.93
N GLY A 12 6.75 11.19 -16.62
CA GLY A 12 6.93 10.81 -18.02
C GLY A 12 7.23 9.30 -18.17
N PRO A 13 7.19 8.79 -19.40
CA PRO A 13 7.64 7.43 -19.67
C PRO A 13 9.14 7.30 -19.31
N PRO A 14 9.58 6.12 -18.83
CA PRO A 14 10.98 5.89 -18.53
C PRO A 14 11.84 6.05 -19.79
N ALA A 15 13.01 6.66 -19.62
CA ALA A 15 13.98 6.85 -20.67
C ALA A 15 14.97 5.67 -20.73
N GLN A 16 15.54 5.43 -21.90
CA GLN A 16 16.54 4.38 -22.12
C GLN A 16 17.93 4.97 -22.20
N GLY A 17 18.89 4.34 -21.53
CA GLY A 17 20.28 4.78 -21.55
C GLY A 17 21.26 3.67 -21.24
N THR A 18 22.55 4.00 -21.35
CA THR A 18 23.64 3.09 -21.00
C THR A 18 24.37 3.61 -19.77
N ILE A 19 24.57 2.76 -18.76
CA ILE A 19 25.42 3.10 -17.62
C ILE A 19 26.87 3.23 -18.11
N VAL A 20 27.46 4.40 -17.92
CA VAL A 20 28.86 4.71 -18.29
C VAL A 20 29.78 4.79 -17.08
N GLU A 21 29.24 5.06 -15.88
CA GLU A 21 30.01 5.18 -14.64
C GLU A 21 29.13 4.78 -13.45
N LEU A 22 29.73 4.15 -12.43
CA LEU A 22 29.09 3.84 -11.16
C LEU A 22 29.75 4.67 -10.06
N ARG A 23 28.94 5.31 -9.22
CA ARG A 23 29.37 6.12 -8.07
C ARG A 23 28.77 5.54 -6.80
N GLN A 24 29.08 6.12 -5.65
CA GLN A 24 28.61 5.59 -4.36
C GLN A 24 27.08 5.53 -4.23
N THR A 25 26.36 6.54 -4.73
CA THR A 25 24.89 6.65 -4.59
C THR A 25 24.16 6.83 -5.93
N GLN A 26 24.91 6.90 -7.03
CA GLN A 26 24.41 7.27 -8.35
C GLN A 26 25.08 6.44 -9.44
N ALA A 27 24.41 6.25 -10.56
CA ALA A 27 25.03 5.85 -11.81
C ALA A 27 25.01 7.02 -12.79
N VAL A 28 26.09 7.23 -13.55
CA VAL A 28 26.06 8.13 -14.69
C VAL A 28 25.49 7.35 -15.85
N ILE A 29 24.35 7.81 -16.36
CA ILE A 29 23.67 7.23 -17.50
C ILE A 29 23.87 8.14 -18.71
N GLN A 30 24.25 7.55 -19.83
CA GLN A 30 24.22 8.21 -21.13
C GLN A 30 22.89 7.89 -21.81
N ASP A 31 22.05 8.91 -21.96
CA ASP A 31 20.75 8.80 -22.61
C ASP A 31 20.90 8.39 -24.09
N SER A 32 20.08 7.44 -24.53
CA SER A 32 20.18 6.89 -25.88
C SER A 32 19.66 7.87 -26.94
N ALA A 33 18.67 8.70 -26.61
CA ALA A 33 18.04 9.62 -27.56
C ALA A 33 18.86 10.91 -27.74
N THR A 34 19.28 11.51 -26.64
CA THR A 34 19.95 12.82 -26.60
C THR A 34 21.46 12.73 -26.50
N ARG A 35 22.00 11.53 -26.22
CA ARG A 35 23.44 11.28 -25.95
C ARG A 35 24.00 12.09 -24.78
N ARG A 36 23.15 12.77 -24.01
CA ARG A 36 23.53 13.52 -22.82
C ARG A 36 23.85 12.55 -21.68
N ARG A 37 24.71 12.99 -20.77
CA ARG A 37 25.12 12.23 -19.59
C ARG A 37 24.63 12.95 -18.35
N TRP A 38 24.03 12.21 -17.43
CA TRP A 38 23.63 12.75 -16.14
C TRP A 38 23.69 11.68 -15.06
N GLY A 39 23.85 12.13 -13.81
CA GLY A 39 23.79 11.26 -12.64
C GLY A 39 22.36 10.91 -12.29
N VAL A 40 22.07 9.62 -12.18
CA VAL A 40 20.77 9.09 -11.75
C VAL A 40 20.99 8.31 -10.46
N LEU A 41 20.19 8.57 -9.44
CA LEU A 41 20.21 7.77 -8.21
C LEU A 41 19.90 6.31 -8.54
N TYR A 42 20.52 5.36 -7.85
CA TYR A 42 20.23 3.94 -8.09
C TYR A 42 18.74 3.59 -7.95
N ALA A 43 18.03 4.27 -7.05
CA ALA A 43 16.59 4.11 -6.87
C ALA A 43 15.74 4.50 -8.10
N ALA A 44 16.30 5.28 -9.03
CA ALA A 44 15.62 5.72 -10.25
C ALA A 44 15.99 4.87 -11.48
N ILE A 45 16.82 3.83 -11.32
CA ILE A 45 17.15 2.87 -12.38
C ILE A 45 16.16 1.71 -12.32
N ILE A 46 15.52 1.42 -13.44
CA ILE A 46 14.56 0.34 -13.58
C ILE A 46 15.31 -0.86 -14.19
N PRO A 47 15.57 -1.93 -13.43
CA PRO A 47 16.24 -3.09 -13.98
C PRO A 47 15.36 -3.79 -15.01
N GLU A 48 15.94 -4.18 -16.15
CA GLU A 48 15.31 -5.03 -17.17
C GLU A 48 15.17 -6.47 -16.64
N THR A 49 14.49 -6.68 -15.52
CA THR A 49 14.15 -8.03 -15.09
C THR A 49 13.08 -8.53 -16.04
N SER A 50 13.49 -9.40 -16.97
CA SER A 50 12.63 -10.16 -17.86
C SER A 50 11.37 -10.61 -17.11
N SER A 51 10.22 -10.08 -17.54
CA SER A 51 8.90 -10.72 -17.48
C SER A 51 8.58 -11.49 -16.20
N ALA A 52 8.20 -10.75 -15.15
CA ALA A 52 6.96 -10.99 -14.40
C ALA A 52 6.89 -9.91 -13.31
N GLN A 53 6.15 -8.83 -13.56
CA GLN A 53 5.26 -8.43 -12.48
C GLN A 53 4.46 -9.70 -12.18
N PRO A 54 4.43 -10.25 -10.96
CA PRO A 54 3.31 -11.11 -10.64
C PRO A 54 2.11 -10.23 -10.98
N HIS A 55 1.36 -10.62 -12.01
CA HIS A 55 -0.03 -10.24 -12.10
C HIS A 55 -0.61 -10.85 -10.82
N VAL A 56 -0.50 -10.10 -9.73
CA VAL A 56 -1.35 -10.29 -8.58
C VAL A 56 -2.68 -9.88 -9.16
N GLU A 57 -3.36 -10.85 -9.75
CA GLU A 57 -4.80 -10.79 -9.94
C GLU A 57 -5.30 -10.23 -8.62
N PRO A 58 -5.96 -9.05 -8.60
CA PRO A 58 -6.39 -8.45 -7.36
C PRO A 58 -7.30 -9.48 -6.73
N THR A 59 -6.75 -10.24 -5.78
CA THR A 59 -7.54 -11.16 -4.99
C THR A 59 -8.59 -10.24 -4.41
N PRO A 60 -9.89 -10.45 -4.72
CA PRO A 60 -10.92 -9.59 -4.19
C PRO A 60 -10.63 -9.50 -2.69
N PRO A 61 -10.55 -8.28 -2.13
CA PRO A 61 -10.14 -8.11 -0.74
C PRO A 61 -10.94 -9.13 0.05
N PRO A 62 -10.27 -10.00 0.86
CA PRO A 62 -10.96 -11.05 1.58
C PRO A 62 -12.14 -10.37 2.24
N ARG A 63 -13.35 -10.71 1.79
CA ARG A 63 -14.55 -10.09 2.34
C ARG A 63 -14.46 -10.45 3.79
N THR A 64 -14.21 -9.48 4.66
CA THR A 64 -14.00 -9.73 6.08
C THR A 64 -15.28 -10.41 6.55
N GLN A 65 -15.21 -11.73 6.67
CA GLN A 65 -16.39 -12.55 6.91
C GLN A 65 -16.68 -12.43 8.38
N ARG A 66 -17.96 -12.47 8.73
CA ARG A 66 -18.41 -12.44 10.13
C ARG A 66 -17.62 -13.45 10.98
N GLU A 67 -17.25 -14.58 10.39
CA GLU A 67 -16.47 -15.68 10.96
C GLU A 67 -15.08 -15.28 11.51
N GLU A 68 -14.53 -14.12 11.16
CA GLU A 68 -13.21 -13.65 11.64
C GLU A 68 -13.30 -12.87 12.96
N PHE A 69 -14.51 -12.47 13.36
CA PHE A 69 -14.78 -11.63 14.51
C PHE A 69 -15.58 -12.35 15.58
N PHE A 70 -15.25 -12.11 16.84
CA PHE A 70 -15.99 -12.65 17.99
C PHE A 70 -16.45 -11.53 18.93
N ILE A 71 -17.49 -11.82 19.71
CA ILE A 71 -17.90 -10.93 20.81
C ILE A 71 -16.74 -10.88 21.82
N GLY A 72 -16.30 -9.67 22.18
CA GLY A 72 -15.13 -9.42 23.01
C GLY A 72 -13.85 -9.05 22.24
N ASP A 73 -13.80 -9.26 20.92
CA ASP A 73 -12.64 -8.86 20.12
C ASP A 73 -12.47 -7.33 20.11
N THR A 74 -11.21 -6.91 20.19
CA THR A 74 -10.82 -5.50 20.02
C THR A 74 -10.67 -5.20 18.54
N VAL A 75 -11.39 -4.19 18.08
CA VAL A 75 -11.46 -3.83 16.67
C VAL A 75 -11.33 -2.32 16.48
N GLY A 76 -10.66 -1.95 15.40
CA GLY A 76 -10.59 -0.58 14.91
C GLY A 76 -11.59 -0.32 13.79
N PHE A 77 -12.12 0.89 13.72
CA PHE A 77 -12.90 1.37 12.57
C PHE A 77 -12.77 2.88 12.42
N THR A 78 -13.09 3.38 11.23
CA THR A 78 -13.13 4.82 10.95
C THR A 78 -14.58 5.30 10.97
N ASP A 79 -14.86 6.33 11.75
CA ASP A 79 -16.18 6.98 11.82
C ASP A 79 -16.42 7.92 10.61
N LYS A 80 -17.65 8.40 10.42
CA LYS A 80 -18.06 9.38 9.40
C LYS A 80 -17.21 10.67 9.40
N HIS A 81 -16.61 11.01 10.54
CA HIS A 81 -15.71 12.16 10.68
C HIS A 81 -14.25 11.82 10.34
N LEU A 82 -14.00 10.67 9.70
CA LEU A 82 -12.66 10.17 9.37
C LEU A 82 -11.75 9.99 10.60
N SER A 83 -12.35 9.86 11.79
CA SER A 83 -11.62 9.59 13.02
C SER A 83 -11.52 8.09 13.23
N GLU A 84 -10.31 7.61 13.46
CA GLU A 84 -10.08 6.22 13.88
C GLU A 84 -10.53 6.03 15.32
N ARG A 85 -11.31 4.98 15.55
CA ARG A 85 -11.82 4.61 16.86
C ARG A 85 -11.51 3.15 17.10
N VAL A 86 -11.23 2.83 18.35
CA VAL A 86 -11.00 1.47 18.81
C VAL A 86 -12.05 1.12 19.85
N GLY A 87 -12.59 -0.08 19.76
CA GLY A 87 -13.56 -0.56 20.73
C GLY A 87 -13.70 -2.08 20.71
N ILE A 88 -14.61 -2.57 21.52
CA ILE A 88 -14.88 -4.00 21.68
C ILE A 88 -16.20 -4.39 21.02
N ILE A 89 -16.25 -5.54 20.36
CA ILE A 89 -17.51 -6.06 19.82
C ILE A 89 -18.38 -6.55 20.98
N VAL A 90 -19.54 -5.93 21.17
CA VAL A 90 -20.53 -6.34 22.19
C VAL A 90 -21.69 -7.15 21.62
N ARG A 91 -21.95 -7.05 20.32
CA ARG A 91 -23.01 -7.81 19.65
C ARG A 91 -22.67 -8.03 18.19
N MET A 92 -22.96 -9.22 17.68
CA MET A 92 -22.84 -9.56 16.28
C MET A 92 -24.21 -9.69 15.63
N ASN A 93 -24.39 -9.07 14.47
CA ASN A 93 -25.53 -9.31 13.57
C ASN A 93 -25.01 -9.91 12.26
N VAL A 94 -25.91 -10.23 11.32
CA VAL A 94 -25.52 -10.89 10.06
C VAL A 94 -24.58 -10.03 9.20
N LYS A 95 -24.80 -8.71 9.14
CA LYS A 95 -24.00 -7.79 8.29
C LYS A 95 -23.16 -6.78 9.07
N THR A 96 -23.44 -6.60 10.36
CA THR A 96 -22.86 -5.54 11.18
C THR A 96 -22.59 -6.02 12.60
N ALA A 97 -21.58 -5.47 13.25
CA ALA A 97 -21.35 -5.61 14.68
C ALA A 97 -21.73 -4.31 15.42
N SER A 98 -22.11 -4.45 16.68
CA SER A 98 -22.21 -3.34 17.63
C SER A 98 -20.92 -3.27 18.43
N ILE A 99 -20.26 -2.12 18.41
CA ILE A 99 -18.97 -1.86 19.03
C ILE A 99 -19.18 -0.91 20.21
N ALA A 100 -18.72 -1.28 21.40
CA ALA A 100 -18.63 -0.35 22.52
C ALA A 100 -17.26 0.33 22.48
N VAL A 101 -17.27 1.66 22.44
CA VAL A 101 -16.06 2.50 22.47
C VAL A 101 -16.05 3.18 23.82
N ASN A 102 -14.94 3.10 24.56
CA ASN A 102 -14.85 3.60 25.94
C ASN A 102 -15.11 5.11 26.08
N ASP A 103 -14.93 5.87 25.00
CA ASP A 103 -15.05 7.33 24.97
C ASP A 103 -16.49 7.82 24.77
N THR A 104 -17.45 6.94 24.47
CA THR A 104 -18.82 7.35 24.13
C THR A 104 -19.86 6.45 24.81
N ASP A 105 -20.90 7.04 25.40
CA ASP A 105 -21.99 6.36 26.12
C ASP A 105 -22.96 5.59 25.18
N GLY A 106 -22.47 5.10 24.04
CA GLY A 106 -23.28 4.50 22.99
C GLY A 106 -22.56 3.40 22.20
N HIS A 107 -23.37 2.54 21.57
CA HIS A 107 -22.86 1.47 20.71
C HIS A 107 -22.83 1.90 19.25
N TRP A 108 -21.68 1.70 18.62
CA TRP A 108 -21.46 1.96 17.21
C TRP A 108 -21.87 0.76 16.37
N ARG A 109 -22.72 0.95 15.37
CA ARG A 109 -23.10 -0.12 14.45
C ARG A 109 -22.24 -0.04 13.19
N VAL A 110 -21.35 -1.01 13.00
CA VAL A 110 -20.33 -0.99 11.94
C VAL A 110 -20.43 -2.26 11.11
N SER A 111 -20.30 -2.15 9.79
CA SER A 111 -20.25 -3.29 8.87
C SER A 111 -18.93 -4.03 9.00
N TYR A 112 -18.94 -5.37 8.87
CA TYR A 112 -17.71 -6.17 8.99
C TYR A 112 -16.62 -5.77 8.01
N ALA A 113 -16.98 -5.31 6.81
CA ALA A 113 -16.04 -4.81 5.80
C ALA A 113 -15.28 -3.53 6.21
N LEU A 114 -15.73 -2.82 7.25
CA LEU A 114 -15.09 -1.60 7.75
C LEU A 114 -14.34 -1.83 9.07
N LEU A 115 -14.40 -3.05 9.61
CA LEU A 115 -13.72 -3.41 10.85
C LEU A 115 -12.33 -3.94 10.55
N GLN A 116 -11.37 -3.49 11.35
CA GLN A 116 -10.00 -3.96 11.35
C GLN A 116 -9.73 -4.69 12.66
N LYS A 117 -9.32 -5.95 12.58
CA LYS A 117 -8.99 -6.74 13.79
C LYS A 117 -7.65 -6.28 14.36
N ILE A 118 -7.63 -5.94 15.65
CA ILE A 118 -6.41 -5.56 16.35
C ILE A 118 -5.93 -6.79 17.12
N VAL A 119 -4.69 -7.21 16.88
CA VAL A 119 -4.04 -8.33 17.57
C VAL A 119 -2.91 -7.74 18.39
N ASP A 120 -2.96 -7.94 19.71
CA ASP A 120 -1.85 -7.62 20.61
C ASP A 120 -0.76 -8.70 20.44
N ILE A 121 0.51 -8.29 20.30
CA ILE A 121 1.67 -9.17 20.02
C ILE A 121 2.46 -9.51 21.28
#